data_AF-A0A165DAY3-F1
#
_entry.id   AF-A0A165DAY3-F1
#
_cell.length_a   1.000
_cell.length_b   1.000
_cell.length_c   1.000
_cell.angle_alpha   90.00
_cell.angle_beta   90.00
_cell.angle_gamma   90.00
#
_symmetry.space_group_name_H-M   'P 1'
#
loop_
_entity.id
_entity.type
_entity.pdbx_description
1 polymer ?
#
loop_
_entity_poly.entity_id
_entity_poly.type
_entity_poly.pdbx_seq_one_letter_code
_entity_poly.pdbx_strand_id
1 'polypeptide(L)'
;MLFQRAAVSTLLTLFAVHVCAYQAAPGTACTGVGSACGGSFNGFCAPDLFCGDNGAICTSDSQCYDNCGSDGICGGPGASCSSTSPFSHGQAPITCNTPASTCNTSAGVCVLSASGGTRRRSEEQLPFGPTDCRRQSDKLCVSNGRAECIDVTSDFGNCGDCGFDCGETEGADTVECVEGICMVAQCRMGWTQIGNECLRG
;
A
#
# COMPACT_ATOMS: atom_id res chain seq x y z
N MET A 1 -27.60 -20.46 -83.88
CA MET A 1 -27.70 -20.74 -82.43
C MET A 1 -26.29 -20.82 -81.86
N LEU A 2 -25.76 -19.70 -81.35
CA LEU A 2 -24.52 -19.66 -80.56
C LEU A 2 -24.86 -18.91 -79.26
N PHE A 3 -24.78 -19.62 -78.14
CA PHE A 3 -25.05 -19.05 -76.81
C PHE A 3 -23.77 -18.41 -76.24
N GLN A 4 -23.88 -17.13 -75.89
CA GLN A 4 -22.92 -16.37 -75.08
C GLN A 4 -22.68 -17.04 -73.73
N ARG A 5 -21.42 -17.18 -73.32
CA ARG A 5 -21.05 -17.40 -71.92
C ARG A 5 -20.55 -16.10 -71.33
N ALA A 6 -21.40 -15.52 -70.48
CA ALA A 6 -21.15 -14.33 -69.70
C ALA A 6 -20.05 -14.56 -68.65
N ALA A 7 -19.19 -13.57 -68.50
CA ALA A 7 -18.21 -13.45 -67.44
C ALA A 7 -18.92 -13.30 -66.09
N VAL A 8 -18.70 -14.24 -65.16
CA VAL A 8 -19.12 -14.11 -63.77
C VAL A 8 -17.93 -13.55 -63.00
N SER A 9 -17.92 -12.23 -62.88
CA SER A 9 -17.06 -11.48 -61.98
C SER A 9 -17.81 -11.35 -60.64
N THR A 10 -17.58 -12.28 -59.72
CA THR A 10 -18.14 -12.20 -58.35
C THR A 10 -17.19 -11.42 -57.44
N LEU A 11 -17.61 -10.19 -57.23
CA LEU A 11 -17.21 -9.19 -56.24
C LEU A 11 -16.92 -9.82 -54.86
N LEU A 12 -15.64 -9.88 -54.48
CA LEU A 12 -15.20 -10.24 -53.12
C LEU A 12 -15.28 -8.96 -52.26
N THR A 13 -16.40 -8.73 -51.59
CA THR A 13 -16.59 -7.59 -50.68
C THR A 13 -15.74 -7.76 -49.42
N LEU A 14 -14.74 -6.89 -49.25
CA LEU A 14 -14.03 -6.66 -47.99
C LEU A 14 -15.03 -6.23 -46.90
N PHE A 15 -15.36 -7.12 -45.98
CA PHE A 15 -15.79 -6.73 -44.63
C PHE A 15 -14.54 -6.71 -43.74
N ALA A 16 -13.77 -5.64 -43.82
CA ALA A 16 -12.80 -5.31 -42.78
C ALA A 16 -13.60 -4.78 -41.59
N VAL A 17 -14.02 -5.70 -40.71
CA VAL A 17 -14.61 -5.35 -39.41
C VAL A 17 -13.50 -4.65 -38.62
N HIS A 18 -13.46 -3.31 -38.67
CA HIS A 18 -12.65 -2.50 -37.78
C HIS A 18 -13.24 -2.65 -36.37
N VAL A 19 -12.83 -3.70 -35.67
CA VAL A 19 -12.94 -3.76 -34.22
C VAL A 19 -11.91 -2.77 -33.71
N CYS A 20 -12.30 -1.50 -33.57
CA CYS A 20 -11.53 -0.55 -32.79
C CYS A 20 -11.52 -1.08 -31.36
N ALA A 21 -10.43 -1.73 -30.95
CA ALA A 21 -10.18 -2.03 -29.56
C ALA A 21 -10.14 -0.69 -28.82
N TYR A 22 -11.23 -0.36 -28.11
CA TYR A 22 -11.29 0.81 -27.27
C TYR A 22 -10.35 0.56 -26.10
N GLN A 23 -9.11 1.01 -26.22
CA GLN A 23 -8.17 0.97 -25.10
C GLN A 23 -8.56 2.10 -24.16
N ALA A 24 -8.95 1.75 -22.93
CA ALA A 24 -9.14 2.75 -21.89
C ALA A 24 -7.81 3.51 -21.72
N ALA A 25 -7.87 4.84 -21.80
CA ALA A 25 -6.69 5.65 -21.56
C ALA A 25 -6.20 5.38 -20.12
N PRO A 26 -4.88 5.19 -19.91
CA PRO A 26 -4.33 4.96 -18.59
C PRO A 26 -4.77 6.03 -17.57
N GLY A 27 -4.78 5.63 -16.30
CA GLY A 27 -5.04 6.55 -15.20
C GLY A 27 -4.06 7.72 -15.17
N THR A 28 -4.48 8.88 -14.69
CA THR A 28 -3.54 9.98 -14.44
C THR A 28 -2.73 9.71 -13.18
N ALA A 29 -1.51 10.24 -13.11
CA ALA A 29 -0.72 10.21 -11.89
C ALA A 29 -1.45 10.93 -10.72
N CYS A 30 -1.25 10.46 -9.50
CA CYS A 30 -1.87 10.97 -8.28
C CYS A 30 -0.86 11.08 -7.13
N THR A 31 -1.19 11.85 -6.10
CA THR A 31 -0.21 12.32 -5.10
C THR A 31 -0.15 11.47 -3.82
N GLY A 32 -1.03 10.48 -3.65
CA GLY A 32 -1.03 9.63 -2.47
C GLY A 32 -1.99 8.46 -2.57
N VAL A 33 -1.53 7.27 -2.18
CA VAL A 33 -2.29 6.02 -2.21
C VAL A 33 -3.63 6.18 -1.49
N GLY A 34 -4.70 5.67 -2.09
CA GLY A 34 -6.07 5.77 -1.55
C GLY A 34 -6.71 7.16 -1.65
N SER A 35 -6.00 8.17 -2.15
CA SER A 35 -6.63 9.47 -2.44
C SER A 35 -7.59 9.33 -3.61
N ALA A 36 -8.75 9.99 -3.54
CA ALA A 36 -9.64 10.11 -4.68
C ALA A 36 -8.91 10.83 -5.83
N CYS A 37 -9.07 10.30 -7.03
CA CYS A 37 -8.46 10.84 -8.23
C CYS A 37 -9.51 10.87 -9.36
N GLY A 38 -9.36 11.86 -10.25
CA GLY A 38 -10.27 12.07 -11.37
C GLY A 38 -9.50 12.14 -12.69
N GLY A 39 -10.16 11.80 -13.78
CA GLY A 39 -9.56 11.73 -15.11
C GLY A 39 -10.32 10.72 -15.99
N SER A 40 -9.61 9.73 -16.54
CA SER A 40 -10.19 8.60 -17.26
C SER A 40 -11.14 7.75 -16.38
N PHE A 41 -10.93 7.77 -15.06
CA PHE A 41 -11.71 7.03 -14.05
C PHE A 41 -12.02 7.95 -12.87
N ASN A 42 -13.17 7.74 -12.22
CA ASN A 42 -13.52 8.41 -10.94
C ASN A 42 -13.12 7.50 -9.78
N GLY A 43 -11.82 7.17 -9.73
CA GLY A 43 -11.26 6.11 -8.89
C GLY A 43 -10.44 6.62 -7.72
N PHE A 44 -9.59 5.72 -7.23
CA PHE A 44 -8.64 5.99 -6.15
C PHE A 44 -7.22 5.72 -6.63
N CYS A 45 -6.27 6.37 -5.98
CA CYS A 45 -4.86 6.25 -6.29
C CYS A 45 -4.34 4.86 -5.88
N ALA A 46 -3.80 4.10 -6.84
CA ALA A 46 -3.15 2.83 -6.59
C ALA A 46 -1.77 3.01 -5.94
N PRO A 47 -1.14 1.93 -5.44
CA PRO A 47 0.20 1.98 -4.83
C PRO A 47 1.32 2.48 -5.74
N ASP A 48 1.17 2.35 -7.06
CA ASP A 48 2.10 2.86 -8.07
C ASP A 48 1.90 4.35 -8.41
N LEU A 49 0.99 5.02 -7.69
CA LEU A 49 0.64 6.44 -7.85
C LEU A 49 -0.08 6.76 -9.17
N PHE A 50 -0.83 5.80 -9.71
CA PHE A 50 -1.74 6.03 -10.84
C PHE A 50 -3.21 5.77 -10.48
N CYS A 51 -4.11 6.52 -11.12
CA CYS A 51 -5.52 6.52 -10.79
C CYS A 51 -6.27 5.31 -11.36
N GLY A 52 -6.86 4.50 -10.50
CA GLY A 52 -7.65 3.32 -10.91
C GLY A 52 -6.81 2.12 -11.36
N ASP A 53 -5.48 2.20 -11.26
CA ASP A 53 -4.59 1.08 -11.55
C ASP A 53 -4.80 -0.09 -10.57
N ASN A 54 -4.30 -1.27 -10.92
CA ASN A 54 -4.51 -2.46 -10.11
C ASN A 54 -3.91 -2.29 -8.70
N GLY A 55 -4.68 -2.65 -7.68
CA GLY A 55 -4.37 -2.36 -6.28
C GLY A 55 -5.05 -1.11 -5.71
N ALA A 56 -5.66 -0.25 -6.53
CA ALA A 56 -6.54 0.80 -6.03
C ALA A 56 -7.80 0.24 -5.35
N ILE A 57 -8.33 0.97 -4.37
CA ILE A 57 -9.63 0.67 -3.76
C ILE A 57 -10.73 0.98 -4.77
N CYS A 58 -11.80 0.19 -4.77
CA CYS A 58 -12.96 0.39 -5.62
C CYS A 58 -14.25 -0.13 -4.98
N THR A 59 -15.37 0.39 -5.46
CA THR A 59 -16.74 0.01 -5.14
C THR A 59 -17.55 -0.33 -6.39
N SER A 60 -17.04 0.00 -7.57
CA SER A 60 -17.62 -0.28 -8.87
C SER A 60 -16.54 -0.31 -9.96
N ASP A 61 -16.80 -1.02 -11.06
CA ASP A 61 -15.84 -1.18 -12.17
C ASP A 61 -15.40 0.15 -12.80
N SER A 62 -16.24 1.19 -12.81
CA SER A 62 -15.88 2.50 -13.38
C SER A 62 -14.78 3.26 -12.62
N GLN A 63 -14.33 2.72 -11.49
CA GLN A 63 -13.25 3.27 -10.67
C GLN A 63 -11.90 2.63 -11.00
N CYS A 64 -11.88 1.59 -11.82
CA CYS A 64 -10.71 0.81 -12.16
C CYS A 64 -10.35 0.96 -13.64
N TYR A 65 -9.06 0.79 -13.93
CA TYR A 65 -8.52 0.60 -15.27
C TYR A 65 -9.04 -0.69 -15.90
N ASP A 66 -9.02 -1.77 -15.10
CA ASP A 66 -9.58 -3.08 -15.43
C ASP A 66 -11.00 -3.21 -14.82
N ASN A 67 -11.17 -4.10 -13.84
CA ASN A 67 -12.45 -4.31 -13.14
C ASN A 67 -12.23 -4.32 -11.63
N CYS A 68 -13.30 -4.00 -10.90
CA CYS A 68 -13.30 -4.05 -9.46
C CYS A 68 -13.48 -5.51 -9.00
N GLY A 69 -12.56 -5.96 -8.15
CA GLY A 69 -12.67 -7.25 -7.50
C GLY A 69 -13.80 -7.26 -6.47
N SER A 70 -14.25 -8.47 -6.14
CA SER A 70 -15.22 -8.71 -5.05
C SER A 70 -14.70 -8.32 -3.66
N ASP A 71 -13.39 -8.12 -3.53
CA ASP A 71 -12.71 -7.61 -2.34
C ASP A 71 -12.63 -6.08 -2.30
N GLY A 72 -13.17 -5.39 -3.31
CA GLY A 72 -13.12 -3.93 -3.43
C GLY A 72 -11.75 -3.41 -3.87
N ILE A 73 -10.97 -4.22 -4.58
CA ILE A 73 -9.66 -3.84 -5.14
C ILE A 73 -9.66 -3.98 -6.67
N CYS A 74 -9.15 -2.98 -7.38
CA CYS A 74 -8.96 -3.06 -8.83
C CYS A 74 -8.00 -4.22 -9.19
N GLY A 75 -8.45 -5.12 -10.06
CA GLY A 75 -7.71 -6.35 -10.40
C GLY A 75 -7.71 -7.42 -9.28
N GLY A 76 -8.54 -7.27 -8.25
CA GLY A 76 -8.72 -8.25 -7.17
C GLY A 76 -9.54 -9.49 -7.58
N PRO A 77 -9.78 -10.45 -6.68
CA PRO A 77 -10.51 -11.68 -6.98
C PRO A 77 -11.91 -11.40 -7.53
N GLY A 78 -12.25 -12.05 -8.65
CA GLY A 78 -13.50 -11.86 -9.39
C GLY A 78 -13.45 -10.77 -10.47
N ALA A 79 -12.42 -9.93 -10.50
CA ALA A 79 -12.18 -9.02 -11.62
C ALA A 79 -11.91 -9.83 -12.90
N SER A 80 -12.29 -9.29 -14.07
CA SER A 80 -11.97 -9.92 -15.36
C SER A 80 -10.48 -9.82 -15.68
N CYS A 81 -9.95 -10.79 -16.42
CA CYS A 81 -8.55 -10.79 -16.86
C CYS A 81 -8.35 -11.61 -18.14
N SER A 82 -7.29 -11.30 -18.89
CA SER A 82 -6.89 -11.99 -20.11
C SER A 82 -5.43 -12.45 -20.13
N SER A 83 -4.60 -12.02 -19.17
CA SER A 83 -3.19 -12.42 -19.07
C SER A 83 -2.74 -12.66 -17.63
N THR A 84 -1.79 -13.58 -17.48
CA THR A 84 -1.07 -13.85 -16.22
C THR A 84 0.16 -12.97 -16.02
N SER A 85 0.46 -12.09 -16.98
CA SER A 85 1.55 -11.12 -16.84
C SER A 85 1.30 -10.21 -15.62
N PRO A 86 2.36 -9.78 -14.92
CA PRO A 86 2.24 -8.75 -13.90
C PRO A 86 1.63 -7.48 -14.49
N PHE A 87 0.83 -6.79 -13.68
CA PHE A 87 0.28 -5.50 -14.06
C PHE A 87 1.41 -4.49 -14.31
N SER A 88 1.28 -3.72 -15.38
CA SER A 88 2.04 -2.51 -15.64
C SER A 88 1.09 -1.41 -16.05
N HIS A 89 1.31 -0.20 -15.56
CA HIS A 89 0.58 0.98 -15.99
C HIS A 89 0.54 1.11 -17.52
N GLY A 90 -0.65 1.33 -18.07
CA GLY A 90 -0.87 1.51 -19.52
C GLY A 90 -0.68 0.25 -20.37
N GLN A 91 -0.69 -0.93 -19.77
CA GLN A 91 -0.64 -2.19 -20.50
C GLN A 91 -1.90 -2.43 -21.34
N ALA A 92 -1.75 -3.13 -22.47
CA ALA A 92 -2.87 -3.55 -23.30
C ALA A 92 -3.69 -4.75 -22.76
N PRO A 93 -3.09 -5.81 -22.17
CA PRO A 93 -3.87 -6.90 -21.61
C PRO A 93 -4.47 -6.53 -20.25
N ILE A 94 -5.65 -7.08 -19.96
CA ILE A 94 -6.30 -6.97 -18.65
C ILE A 94 -5.63 -7.98 -17.73
N THR A 95 -5.01 -7.54 -16.64
CA THR A 95 -4.33 -8.43 -15.69
C THR A 95 -4.90 -8.29 -14.30
N CYS A 96 -4.41 -9.09 -13.36
CA CYS A 96 -4.80 -9.01 -11.97
C CYS A 96 -3.81 -8.16 -11.16
N ASN A 97 -4.22 -7.79 -9.95
CA ASN A 97 -3.36 -7.19 -8.93
C ASN A 97 -2.40 -8.26 -8.38
N THR A 98 -1.30 -8.49 -9.10
CA THR A 98 -0.23 -9.39 -8.67
C THR A 98 0.63 -8.74 -7.58
N PRO A 99 1.08 -9.48 -6.56
CA PRO A 99 0.99 -10.93 -6.39
C PRO A 99 -0.28 -11.44 -5.71
N ALA A 100 -1.15 -10.55 -5.21
CA ALA A 100 -2.33 -10.92 -4.41
C ALA A 100 -3.33 -11.79 -5.19
N SER A 101 -3.53 -11.51 -6.47
CA SER A 101 -4.39 -12.26 -7.37
C SER A 101 -3.66 -12.66 -8.64
N THR A 102 -4.00 -13.83 -9.20
CA THR A 102 -3.48 -14.34 -10.47
C THR A 102 -4.64 -14.57 -11.44
N CYS A 103 -4.43 -14.32 -12.72
CA CYS A 103 -5.45 -14.55 -13.74
C CYS A 103 -5.65 -16.05 -13.98
N ASN A 104 -6.86 -16.55 -13.74
CA ASN A 104 -7.27 -17.84 -14.30
C ASN A 104 -7.76 -17.61 -15.73
N THR A 105 -6.85 -17.71 -16.70
CA THR A 105 -7.15 -17.45 -18.12
C THR A 105 -8.20 -18.39 -18.71
N SER A 106 -8.43 -19.57 -18.12
CA SER A 106 -9.50 -20.48 -18.55
C SER A 106 -10.89 -19.99 -18.13
N ALA A 107 -10.98 -19.30 -16.98
CA ALA A 107 -12.22 -18.71 -16.48
C ALA A 107 -12.36 -17.22 -16.82
N GLY A 108 -11.28 -16.57 -17.29
CA GLY A 108 -11.23 -15.13 -17.59
C GLY A 108 -11.37 -14.24 -16.36
N VAL A 109 -11.05 -14.77 -15.17
CA VAL A 109 -11.22 -14.05 -13.89
C VAL A 109 -10.00 -14.16 -13.00
N CYS A 110 -9.74 -13.09 -12.26
CA CYS A 110 -8.75 -13.03 -11.20
C CYS A 110 -9.19 -13.93 -10.05
N VAL A 111 -8.29 -14.80 -9.61
CA VAL A 111 -8.47 -15.64 -8.43
C VAL A 111 -7.40 -15.31 -7.42
N LEU A 112 -7.69 -15.51 -6.13
CA LEU A 112 -6.67 -15.38 -5.10
C LEU A 112 -5.49 -16.28 -5.46
N SER A 113 -4.30 -15.69 -5.51
CA SER A 113 -3.08 -16.48 -5.62
C SER A 113 -3.02 -17.40 -4.40
N ALA A 114 -2.59 -18.66 -4.56
CA ALA A 114 -2.42 -19.59 -3.44
C ALA A 114 -1.43 -19.07 -2.37
N SER A 115 -0.59 -18.08 -2.73
CA SER A 115 0.27 -17.29 -1.87
C SER A 115 -0.37 -16.02 -1.26
N GLY A 116 -1.54 -15.59 -1.75
CA GLY A 116 -2.27 -14.40 -1.30
C GLY A 116 -3.33 -14.66 -0.23
N GLY A 117 -3.66 -15.93 0.04
CA GLY A 117 -4.69 -16.34 1.01
C GLY A 117 -4.33 -16.17 2.50
N THR A 118 -3.11 -15.74 2.83
CA THR A 118 -2.62 -15.60 4.23
C THR A 118 -2.03 -14.23 4.55
N ARG A 119 -2.26 -13.18 3.73
CA ARG A 119 -1.78 -11.82 4.00
C ARG A 119 -2.88 -10.77 4.03
N ARG A 120 -4.01 -11.06 4.68
CA ARG A 120 -4.85 -9.96 5.21
C ARG A 120 -4.04 -9.24 6.30
N ARG A 121 -3.43 -8.09 5.94
CA ARG A 121 -2.79 -7.08 6.82
C ARG A 121 -1.47 -7.45 7.54
N SER A 122 -0.47 -8.00 6.86
CA SER A 122 0.86 -8.16 7.51
C SER A 122 2.08 -7.69 6.71
N GLU A 123 1.90 -7.00 5.58
CA GLU A 123 3.04 -6.60 4.74
C GLU A 123 2.93 -5.19 4.13
N GLU A 124 2.43 -4.22 4.89
CA GLU A 124 3.23 -3.00 4.98
C GLU A 124 4.39 -3.37 5.89
N GLN A 125 5.51 -3.82 5.30
CA GLN A 125 6.80 -4.13 5.92
C GLN A 125 6.75 -4.22 7.46
N LEU A 126 6.05 -5.24 7.99
CA LEU A 126 5.99 -5.38 9.43
C LEU A 126 7.41 -5.72 9.87
N PRO A 127 7.98 -4.93 10.78
CA PRO A 127 9.32 -5.19 11.25
C PRO A 127 9.34 -6.56 11.93
N PHE A 128 10.40 -7.34 11.70
CA PHE A 128 10.53 -8.69 12.25
C PHE A 128 10.35 -8.65 13.77
N GLY A 129 9.32 -9.27 14.34
CA GLY A 129 9.10 -9.20 15.79
C GLY A 129 7.65 -9.43 16.23
N PRO A 130 7.34 -9.22 17.52
CA PRO A 130 5.98 -9.29 18.03
C PRO A 130 5.09 -8.21 17.39
N THR A 131 3.79 -8.48 17.29
CA THR A 131 2.80 -7.50 16.80
C THR A 131 2.13 -6.72 17.93
N ASP A 132 2.38 -7.11 19.18
CA ASP A 132 1.84 -6.50 20.39
C ASP A 132 2.67 -6.89 21.63
N CYS A 133 2.60 -6.09 22.68
CA CYS A 133 3.34 -6.28 23.91
C CYS A 133 2.46 -6.83 25.03
N ARG A 134 3.01 -7.78 25.80
CA ARG A 134 2.26 -8.46 26.87
C ARG A 134 2.09 -7.58 28.12
N ARG A 135 3.07 -6.72 28.41
CA ARG A 135 3.04 -5.84 29.58
C ARG A 135 2.46 -4.50 29.16
N GLN A 136 1.67 -3.90 30.05
CA GLN A 136 1.09 -2.57 29.81
C GLN A 136 2.13 -1.44 29.85
N SER A 137 3.28 -1.68 30.50
CA SER A 137 4.44 -0.78 30.52
C SER A 137 5.23 -0.79 29.21
N ASP A 138 5.03 -1.80 28.37
CA ASP A 138 5.83 -1.99 27.17
C ASP A 138 5.12 -1.36 25.97
N LYS A 139 5.89 -0.70 25.10
CA LYS A 139 5.43 -0.21 23.80
C LYS A 139 6.12 -1.00 22.69
N LEU A 140 5.38 -1.27 21.61
CA LEU A 140 5.97 -1.91 20.43
C LEU A 140 6.79 -0.89 19.65
N CYS A 141 8.11 -1.01 19.73
CA CYS A 141 9.05 -0.13 19.07
C CYS A 141 9.68 -0.81 17.85
N VAL A 142 9.95 -0.01 16.81
CA VAL A 142 10.53 -0.49 15.56
C VAL A 142 11.91 0.11 15.39
N SER A 143 12.94 -0.72 15.38
CA SER A 143 14.32 -0.30 15.16
C SER A 143 14.99 -1.22 14.13
N ASN A 144 15.61 -0.62 13.11
CA ASN A 144 16.28 -1.34 12.02
C ASN A 144 15.42 -2.43 11.34
N GLY A 145 14.11 -2.17 11.21
CA GLY A 145 13.18 -3.15 10.63
C GLY A 145 12.89 -4.36 11.52
N ARG A 146 13.22 -4.29 12.82
CA ARG A 146 12.85 -5.28 13.84
C ARG A 146 11.90 -4.64 14.86
N ALA A 147 10.81 -5.33 15.17
CA ALA A 147 9.87 -4.93 16.19
C ALA A 147 10.32 -5.52 17.52
N GLU A 148 10.28 -4.73 18.59
CA GLU A 148 10.62 -5.19 19.93
C GLU A 148 9.74 -4.47 20.96
N CYS A 149 9.37 -5.20 22.00
CA CYS A 149 8.66 -4.62 23.13
C CYS A 149 9.67 -4.01 24.08
N ILE A 150 9.58 -2.70 24.25
CA ILE A 150 10.47 -1.92 25.09
C ILE A 150 9.66 -1.34 26.23
N ASP A 151 10.17 -1.44 27.46
CA ASP A 151 9.58 -0.81 28.63
C ASP A 151 9.77 0.70 28.57
N VAL A 152 8.73 1.42 28.15
CA VAL A 152 8.78 2.88 28.03
C VAL A 152 8.62 3.59 29.37
N THR A 153 8.48 2.86 30.48
CA THR A 153 8.28 3.46 31.81
C THR A 153 9.58 3.64 32.59
N SER A 154 10.63 2.90 32.22
CA SER A 154 11.92 2.89 32.91
C SER A 154 13.15 2.88 31.99
N ASP A 155 12.99 2.60 30.70
CA ASP A 155 14.10 2.68 29.74
C ASP A 155 14.41 4.14 29.41
N PHE A 156 15.64 4.57 29.75
CA PHE A 156 16.14 5.91 29.50
C PHE A 156 16.11 6.33 28.02
N GLY A 157 16.38 5.39 27.10
CA GLY A 157 16.42 5.68 25.66
C GLY A 157 15.05 5.66 24.98
N ASN A 158 13.99 5.29 25.72
CA ASN A 158 12.65 5.11 25.20
C ASN A 158 11.59 5.61 26.20
N CYS A 159 11.91 6.64 26.97
CA CYS A 159 11.09 7.09 28.09
C CYS A 159 9.79 7.74 27.61
N GLY A 160 8.65 7.13 27.92
CA GLY A 160 7.32 7.57 27.48
C GLY A 160 6.99 7.25 26.02
N ASP A 161 8.00 7.17 25.13
CA ASP A 161 7.84 6.74 23.74
C ASP A 161 9.11 6.11 23.15
N CYS A 162 8.94 5.33 22.09
CA CYS A 162 10.03 4.71 21.32
C CYS A 162 10.99 5.76 20.76
N GLY A 163 12.27 5.65 21.09
CA GLY A 163 13.31 6.59 20.69
C GLY A 163 13.26 7.95 21.40
N PHE A 164 12.42 8.10 22.42
CA PHE A 164 12.43 9.28 23.29
C PHE A 164 13.49 9.09 24.37
N ASP A 165 14.71 9.52 24.04
CA ASP A 165 15.83 9.57 24.98
C ASP A 165 15.69 10.82 25.88
N CYS A 166 15.81 10.64 27.19
CA CYS A 166 15.81 11.74 28.14
C CYS A 166 16.96 12.73 27.94
N GLY A 167 18.05 12.30 27.27
CA GLY A 167 19.13 13.16 26.83
C GLY A 167 19.83 13.93 27.96
N GLU A 168 20.53 14.99 27.59
CA GLU A 168 21.17 15.89 28.56
C GLU A 168 20.20 17.01 28.95
N THR A 169 19.92 17.14 30.25
CA THR A 169 19.20 18.29 30.82
C THR A 169 20.21 19.31 31.35
N GLU A 170 19.99 20.60 31.08
CA GLU A 170 20.91 21.66 31.51
C GLU A 170 21.04 21.67 33.04
N GLY A 171 22.29 21.70 33.52
CA GLY A 171 22.59 21.70 34.96
C GLY A 171 22.35 20.36 35.67
N ALA A 172 21.72 19.39 35.02
CA ALA A 172 21.52 18.06 35.56
C ALA A 172 22.82 17.24 35.50
N ASP A 173 23.08 16.52 36.58
CA ASP A 173 24.15 15.53 36.71
C ASP A 173 23.60 14.15 36.35
N THR A 174 22.41 13.82 36.86
CA THR A 174 21.70 12.58 36.51
C THR A 174 20.24 12.87 36.17
N VAL A 175 19.77 12.18 35.12
CA VAL A 175 18.37 12.16 34.68
C VAL A 175 17.95 10.69 34.61
N GLU A 176 16.73 10.39 35.02
CA GLU A 176 16.18 9.04 35.07
C GLU A 176 14.83 9.01 34.36
N CYS A 177 14.45 7.84 33.83
CA CYS A 177 13.10 7.62 33.34
C CYS A 177 12.24 7.04 34.47
N VAL A 178 11.20 7.75 34.88
CA VAL A 178 10.30 7.31 35.94
C VAL A 178 8.86 7.43 35.47
N GLU A 179 8.17 6.29 35.41
CA GLU A 179 6.79 6.19 34.94
C GLU A 179 6.57 6.81 33.54
N GLY A 180 7.60 6.74 32.70
CA GLY A 180 7.58 7.29 31.33
C GLY A 180 7.81 8.79 31.26
N ILE A 181 8.33 9.40 32.33
CA ILE A 181 8.70 10.81 32.39
C ILE A 181 10.18 10.93 32.73
N CYS A 182 10.90 11.72 31.94
CA CYS A 182 12.29 12.06 32.21
C CYS A 182 12.36 13.00 33.42
N MET A 183 12.98 12.53 34.50
CA MET A 183 13.11 13.27 35.75
C MET A 183 14.57 13.54 36.10
N VAL A 184 14.88 14.77 36.49
CA VAL A 184 16.17 15.14 37.06
C VAL A 184 16.29 14.49 38.44
N ALA A 185 17.24 13.58 38.59
CA ALA A 185 17.52 12.92 39.87
C ALA A 185 18.56 13.70 40.69
N GLN A 186 19.52 14.34 40.02
CA GLN A 186 20.56 15.13 40.68
C GLN A 186 21.02 16.30 39.80
N CYS A 187 21.27 17.45 40.41
CA CYS A 187 21.91 18.60 39.76
C CYS A 187 23.42 18.61 39.99
N ARG A 188 24.16 19.18 39.04
CA ARG A 188 25.62 19.38 39.15
C ARG A 188 25.93 20.35 40.30
N MET A 189 27.15 20.28 40.82
CA MET A 189 27.62 21.22 41.85
C MET A 189 27.47 22.67 41.38
N GLY A 190 26.87 23.54 42.21
CA GLY A 190 26.57 24.93 41.89
C GLY A 190 25.18 25.16 41.27
N TRP A 191 24.39 24.10 41.11
CA TRP A 191 22.99 24.16 40.67
C TRP A 191 22.07 23.69 41.80
N THR A 192 20.86 24.26 41.83
CA THR A 192 19.82 23.90 42.78
C THR A 192 18.66 23.28 42.02
N GLN A 193 18.21 22.11 42.49
CA GLN A 193 17.04 21.46 41.93
C GLN A 193 15.76 22.18 42.38
N ILE A 194 14.94 22.62 41.43
CA ILE A 194 13.61 23.15 41.69
C ILE A 194 12.62 22.39 40.82
N GLY A 195 11.87 21.47 41.43
CA GLY A 195 11.00 20.57 40.69
C GLY A 195 11.82 19.63 39.79
N ASN A 196 11.51 19.64 38.49
CA ASN A 196 12.18 18.81 37.49
C ASN A 196 13.29 19.54 36.70
N GLU A 197 13.79 20.66 37.24
CA GLU A 197 14.79 21.49 36.59
C GLU A 197 15.94 21.80 37.53
N CYS A 198 17.14 21.98 36.96
CA CYS A 198 18.28 22.52 37.66
C CYS A 198 18.42 24.00 37.33
N LEU A 199 18.42 24.85 38.35
CA LEU A 199 18.66 26.29 38.19
C LEU A 199 19.99 26.68 38.82
N ARG A 200 20.74 27.54 38.14
CA ARG A 200 22.02 28.02 38.63
C ARG A 200 21.80 28.98 39.81
N GLY A 201 22.42 28.67 40.95
CA GLY A 201 22.40 29.49 42.17
C GLY A 201 23.50 30.54 42.23
#